data_AF-A0A101VY00-F1
#
_entry.id   AF-A0A101VY00-F1
#
_cell.length_a   1.000
_cell.length_b   1.000
_cell.length_c   1.000
_cell.angle_alpha   90.00
_cell.angle_beta   90.00
_cell.angle_gamma   90.00
#
_symmetry.space_group_name_H-M   'P 1'
#
loop_
_entity.id
_entity.type
_entity.pdbx_description
1 polymer ?
#
loop_
_entity_poly.entity_id
_entity_poly.type
_entity_poly.pdbx_seq_one_letter_code
_entity_poly.pdbx_strand_id
1 'polypeptide(L)'
;MKKLNPLKIFRIILSVVFFVPILIVFLDLADLVPHDMKLVFTNIQFIPAFLNIVQNPFVDFAIFFLLILITLIFGRIYCSSICPLGVLQDIVYYFVLKINKRKRFLYEDPKNIFRYSLLIISVVVFIAGNILLFNLLDPYSLFGKMSANLLRPVAMIINNGAASVLTSFDIYMLYPVDLFFHFPVFLFSLAMLVFIVWLVTKKGRLYCNMICPVGTFLGLISRYSIFKIRIVEDDCTSCKVCEKKCRAMCIDSKGQLIDYSRCVDCFDCISACSSKAIVFSAKNPLKKDTLIKTESVCNKLDMRIEIPSQENLNNKQRDSSETNSTIDNSKRDFVKTVIASFTLPSLILRAAETPKIYKNSTIVEDKNYLVTPPGAKSIEHFNDYCTACNLCVTACPTKVLQPTFIEYGIFNIFQPKMDYHKGFCNFECKICSDICPTDAIIKINSLDQKKLVQIGIAHFIRENCVVITQGTDCGACNEHCPTKAVKMIPEDKLLVPKVEEDLCIGCGACEHACPTKPYKAIYVDGNPIHLTAKKPIVEKQKVIDTTEDFPF
;
A
#
# COMPACT_ATOMS: atom_id res chain seq x y z
N MET A 1 35.09 9.03 6.25
CA MET A 1 33.76 8.72 5.66
C MET A 1 33.74 9.17 4.20
N LYS A 2 33.40 8.32 3.23
CA LYS A 2 33.27 8.76 1.82
C LYS A 2 32.11 9.77 1.73
N LYS A 3 32.39 11.01 1.30
CA LYS A 3 31.39 12.06 1.09
C LYS A 3 30.35 11.56 0.08
N LEU A 4 29.08 11.52 0.46
CA LEU A 4 27.99 11.10 -0.41
C LEU A 4 27.83 12.10 -1.55
N ASN A 5 27.53 11.63 -2.76
CA ASN A 5 27.27 12.52 -3.89
C ASN A 5 25.99 13.33 -3.63
N PRO A 6 25.96 14.64 -3.96
CA PRO A 6 24.78 15.48 -3.75
C PRO A 6 23.50 14.93 -4.41
N LEU A 7 23.60 14.33 -5.60
CA LEU A 7 22.44 13.72 -6.29
C LEU A 7 21.82 12.57 -5.47
N LYS A 8 22.69 11.76 -4.83
CA LYS A 8 22.22 10.67 -3.97
C LYS A 8 21.55 11.21 -2.71
N ILE A 9 22.07 12.30 -2.13
CA ILE A 9 21.47 12.95 -0.96
C ILE A 9 20.10 13.52 -1.32
N PHE A 10 20.02 14.27 -2.43
CA PHE A 10 18.76 14.82 -2.92
C PHE A 10 17.70 13.73 -3.14
N ARG A 11 18.06 12.63 -3.80
CA ARG A 11 17.18 11.47 -3.99
C ARG A 11 16.69 10.88 -2.66
N ILE A 12 17.56 10.77 -1.66
CA ILE A 12 17.19 10.23 -0.33
C ILE A 12 16.21 11.18 0.36
N ILE A 13 16.46 12.49 0.34
CA ILE A 13 15.55 13.50 0.89
C ILE A 13 14.19 13.38 0.23
N LEU A 14 14.15 13.34 -1.11
CA LEU A 14 12.91 13.16 -1.86
C LEU A 14 12.18 11.87 -1.49
N SER A 15 12.92 10.76 -1.33
CA SER A 15 12.38 9.48 -0.89
C SER A 15 11.71 9.56 0.47
N VAL A 16 12.33 10.26 1.43
CA VAL A 16 11.77 10.44 2.78
C VAL A 16 10.53 11.32 2.74
N VAL A 17 10.57 12.41 1.96
CA VAL A 17 9.44 13.36 1.80
C VAL A 17 8.19 12.70 1.24
N PHE A 18 8.31 11.72 0.32
CA PHE A 18 7.15 10.98 -0.16
C PHE A 18 6.80 9.77 0.72
N PHE A 19 7.79 8.98 1.14
CA PHE A 19 7.55 7.74 1.86
C PHE A 19 6.92 7.93 3.24
N VAL A 20 7.39 8.91 4.00
CA VAL A 20 6.92 9.12 5.39
C VAL A 20 5.44 9.54 5.42
N PRO A 21 4.99 10.56 4.67
CA PRO A 21 3.58 10.90 4.61
C PRO A 21 2.72 9.74 4.12
N ILE A 22 3.10 9.05 3.03
CA ILE A 22 2.35 7.90 2.52
C ILE A 22 2.21 6.82 3.59
N LEU A 23 3.28 6.49 4.31
CA LEU A 23 3.23 5.52 5.39
C LEU A 23 2.30 5.98 6.53
N ILE A 24 2.36 7.25 6.93
CA ILE A 24 1.48 7.81 7.96
C ILE A 24 0.01 7.72 7.52
N VAL A 25 -0.31 8.00 6.25
CA VAL A 25 -1.68 7.90 5.72
C VAL A 25 -2.27 6.50 5.93
N PHE A 26 -1.49 5.43 5.74
CA PHE A 26 -1.93 4.05 5.99
C PHE A 26 -1.93 3.65 7.47
N LEU A 27 -1.09 4.29 8.30
CA LEU A 27 -0.97 4.00 9.72
C LEU A 27 -1.91 4.83 10.59
N ASP A 28 -2.54 5.88 10.06
CA ASP A 28 -3.29 6.87 10.82
C ASP A 28 -4.27 6.21 11.80
N LEU A 29 -3.99 6.41 13.10
CA LEU A 29 -4.74 5.80 14.20
C LEU A 29 -5.72 6.78 14.85
N ALA A 30 -5.47 8.08 14.72
CA ALA A 30 -6.22 9.14 15.40
C ALA A 30 -6.71 10.23 14.42
N ASP A 31 -6.75 9.92 13.12
CA ASP A 31 -7.12 10.85 12.06
C ASP A 31 -6.36 12.20 12.13
N LEU A 32 -5.05 12.12 12.44
CA LEU A 32 -4.17 13.28 12.57
C LEU A 32 -3.90 13.95 11.22
N VAL A 33 -4.02 13.20 10.11
CA VAL A 33 -3.76 13.73 8.77
C VAL A 33 -5.07 14.20 8.12
N PRO A 34 -5.16 15.48 7.71
CA PRO A 34 -6.32 15.98 6.98
C PRO A 34 -6.60 15.17 5.69
N HIS A 35 -7.87 14.93 5.40
CA HIS A 35 -8.32 14.11 4.26
C HIS A 35 -7.75 14.57 2.91
N ASP A 36 -7.70 15.89 2.66
CA ASP A 36 -7.17 16.43 1.41
C ASP A 36 -5.68 16.09 1.22
N MET A 37 -4.90 16.10 2.31
CA MET A 37 -3.50 15.71 2.26
C MET A 37 -3.34 14.22 1.97
N LYS A 38 -4.21 13.37 2.53
CA LYS A 38 -4.22 11.92 2.22
C LYS A 38 -4.37 11.71 0.71
N LEU A 39 -5.32 12.41 0.09
CA LEU A 39 -5.63 12.28 -1.34
C LEU A 39 -4.48 12.75 -2.25
N VAL A 40 -3.79 13.85 -1.91
CA VAL A 40 -2.66 14.36 -2.70
C VAL A 40 -1.54 13.32 -2.80
N PHE A 41 -1.13 12.72 -1.67
CA PHE A 41 -0.03 11.76 -1.67
C PHE A 41 -0.38 10.43 -2.35
N THR A 42 -1.65 10.04 -2.32
CA THR A 42 -2.12 8.79 -2.95
C THR A 42 -2.39 8.94 -4.44
N ASN A 43 -2.90 10.09 -4.89
CA ASN A 43 -3.21 10.34 -6.31
C ASN A 43 -1.96 10.59 -7.16
N ILE A 44 -0.85 11.02 -6.55
CA ILE A 44 0.47 11.13 -7.23
C ILE A 44 1.02 9.74 -7.64
N GLN A 45 0.46 8.64 -7.13
CA GLN A 45 0.92 7.30 -7.47
C GLN A 45 0.41 6.88 -8.85
N PHE A 46 1.25 6.14 -9.58
CA PHE A 46 1.04 5.84 -11.00
C PHE A 46 -0.29 5.13 -11.32
N ILE A 47 -0.69 4.12 -10.54
CA ILE A 47 -1.94 3.35 -10.80
C ILE A 47 -3.19 4.17 -10.44
N PRO A 48 -3.29 4.79 -9.25
CA PRO A 48 -4.33 5.79 -8.97
C PRO A 48 -4.48 6.84 -10.07
N ALA A 49 -3.38 7.49 -10.46
CA ALA A 49 -3.38 8.49 -11.52
C ALA A 49 -3.84 7.94 -12.87
N PHE A 50 -3.62 6.64 -13.16
CA PHE A 50 -4.03 5.99 -14.41
C PHE A 50 -5.52 5.60 -14.40
N LEU A 51 -6.01 5.00 -13.32
CA LEU A 51 -7.39 4.53 -13.23
C LEU A 51 -8.40 5.68 -13.17
N ASN A 52 -8.05 6.80 -12.54
CA ASN A 52 -8.94 7.95 -12.43
C ASN A 52 -9.08 8.78 -13.71
N ILE A 53 -8.24 8.56 -14.73
CA ILE A 53 -8.29 9.34 -15.99
C ILE A 53 -9.67 9.26 -16.63
N VAL A 54 -10.36 8.13 -16.49
CA VAL A 54 -11.69 7.92 -17.04
C VAL A 54 -12.73 8.81 -16.36
N GLN A 55 -12.58 9.09 -15.07
CA GLN A 55 -13.56 9.83 -14.27
C GLN A 55 -13.26 11.33 -14.22
N ASN A 56 -12.00 11.70 -14.01
CA ASN A 56 -11.53 13.08 -13.86
C ASN A 56 -10.39 13.38 -14.85
N PRO A 57 -10.71 13.51 -16.15
CA PRO A 57 -9.72 13.46 -17.22
C PRO A 57 -8.75 14.65 -17.23
N PHE A 58 -9.05 15.78 -16.57
CA PHE A 58 -8.16 16.94 -16.61
C PHE A 58 -7.03 16.84 -15.58
N VAL A 59 -7.35 16.59 -14.32
CA VAL A 59 -6.38 16.62 -13.22
C VAL A 59 -5.52 15.35 -13.21
N ASP A 60 -6.14 14.18 -13.29
CA ASP A 60 -5.41 12.91 -13.20
C ASP A 60 -4.58 12.64 -14.46
N PHE A 61 -5.06 13.06 -15.63
CA PHE A 61 -4.24 13.05 -16.84
C PHE A 61 -3.03 13.97 -16.72
N ALA A 62 -3.17 15.15 -16.13
CA ALA A 62 -2.04 16.06 -15.91
C ALA A 62 -1.00 15.45 -14.96
N ILE A 63 -1.44 14.80 -13.87
CA ILE A 63 -0.55 14.09 -12.95
C ILE A 63 0.15 12.92 -13.67
N PHE A 64 -0.60 12.08 -14.37
CA PHE A 64 -0.06 10.94 -15.11
C PHE A 64 0.94 11.38 -16.19
N PHE A 65 0.61 12.42 -16.95
CA PHE A 65 1.49 13.02 -17.95
C PHE A 65 2.75 13.61 -17.32
N LEU A 66 2.62 14.29 -16.18
CA LEU A 66 3.76 14.83 -15.42
C LEU A 66 4.71 13.71 -14.97
N LEU A 67 4.19 12.57 -14.49
CA LEU A 67 5.00 11.40 -14.13
C LEU A 67 5.75 10.82 -15.33
N ILE A 68 5.11 10.76 -16.50
CA ILE A 68 5.75 10.34 -17.76
C ILE A 68 6.83 11.34 -18.16
N LEU A 69 6.55 12.65 -18.08
CA LEU A 69 7.49 13.70 -18.43
C LEU A 69 8.73 13.67 -17.52
N ILE A 70 8.54 13.54 -16.20
CA ILE A 70 9.63 13.36 -15.25
C ILE A 70 10.44 12.10 -15.60
N THR A 71 9.78 11.02 -16.03
CA THR A 71 10.45 9.80 -16.46
C THR A 71 11.26 9.97 -17.74
N LEU A 72 10.75 10.76 -18.70
CA LEU A 72 11.43 11.12 -19.93
C LEU A 72 12.61 12.09 -19.68
N ILE A 73 12.52 12.95 -18.67
CA ILE A 73 13.62 13.88 -18.37
C ILE A 73 14.73 13.17 -17.58
N PHE A 74 14.38 12.49 -16.48
CA PHE A 74 15.35 12.00 -15.48
C PHE A 74 15.53 10.48 -15.44
N GLY A 75 14.82 9.73 -16.29
CA GLY A 75 14.80 8.26 -16.23
C GLY A 75 13.84 7.76 -15.16
N ARG A 76 14.06 6.57 -14.58
CA ARG A 76 13.09 5.96 -13.64
C ARG A 76 13.26 6.44 -12.20
N ILE A 77 13.31 7.76 -12.02
CA ILE A 77 13.41 8.37 -10.70
C ILE A 77 12.15 8.12 -9.85
N TYR A 78 10.98 7.93 -10.47
CA TYR A 78 9.74 7.53 -9.79
C TYR A 78 9.94 6.26 -8.96
N CYS A 79 10.50 5.20 -9.56
CA CYS A 79 10.75 3.92 -8.88
C CYS A 79 11.75 4.03 -7.73
N SER A 80 12.62 5.04 -7.73
CA SER A 80 13.65 5.20 -6.70
C SER A 80 13.35 6.22 -5.62
N SER A 81 12.42 7.15 -5.85
CA SER A 81 12.16 8.29 -4.96
C SER A 81 10.68 8.52 -4.61
N ILE A 82 9.73 8.16 -5.48
CA ILE A 82 8.29 8.48 -5.27
C ILE A 82 7.52 7.21 -4.87
N CYS A 83 7.80 6.09 -5.54
CA CYS A 83 7.11 4.83 -5.30
C CYS A 83 7.44 4.26 -3.90
N PRO A 84 6.44 4.04 -3.02
CA PRO A 84 6.68 3.60 -1.65
C PRO A 84 7.27 2.19 -1.58
N LEU A 85 6.87 1.29 -2.49
CA LEU A 85 7.46 -0.05 -2.58
C LEU A 85 8.94 -0.01 -2.99
N GLY A 86 9.31 0.93 -3.85
CA GLY A 86 10.70 1.11 -4.27
C GLY A 86 11.59 1.60 -3.11
N VAL A 87 11.06 2.49 -2.27
CA VAL A 87 11.73 2.94 -1.04
C VAL A 87 11.78 1.81 0.00
N LEU A 88 10.72 1.01 0.13
CA LEU A 88 10.73 -0.18 1.00
C LEU A 88 11.84 -1.16 0.61
N GLN A 89 12.02 -1.43 -0.69
CA GLN A 89 13.13 -2.28 -1.17
C GLN A 89 14.51 -1.68 -0.83
N ASP A 90 14.66 -0.36 -0.85
CA ASP A 90 15.89 0.31 -0.46
C ASP A 90 16.17 0.18 1.05
N ILE A 91 15.14 0.30 1.88
CA ILE A 91 15.21 0.09 3.32
C ILE A 91 15.63 -1.35 3.62
N VAL A 92 14.97 -2.33 3.00
CA VAL A 92 15.33 -3.75 3.13
C VAL A 92 16.77 -3.99 2.68
N TYR A 93 17.18 -3.43 1.55
CA TYR A 93 18.54 -3.57 1.04
C TYR A 93 19.59 -2.98 1.99
N TYR A 94 19.29 -1.84 2.62
CA TYR A 94 20.16 -1.25 3.65
C TYR A 94 20.39 -2.22 4.82
N PHE A 95 19.33 -2.86 5.33
CA PHE A 95 19.46 -3.87 6.38
C PHE A 95 20.20 -5.12 5.91
N VAL A 96 19.98 -5.58 4.67
CA VAL A 96 20.72 -6.71 4.08
C VAL A 96 22.22 -6.42 4.03
N LEU A 97 22.65 -5.21 3.67
CA LEU A 97 24.06 -4.82 3.69
C LEU A 97 24.65 -4.76 5.10
N LYS A 98 23.84 -4.41 6.10
CA LYS A 98 24.25 -4.40 7.52
C LYS A 98 24.55 -5.82 8.01
N ILE A 99 23.76 -6.80 7.58
CA ILE A 99 23.92 -8.22 7.92
C ILE A 99 25.03 -8.87 7.09
N ASN A 100 25.04 -8.65 5.77
CA ASN A 100 26.02 -9.24 4.85
C ASN A 100 26.80 -8.16 4.08
N LYS A 101 27.86 -7.65 4.72
CA LYS A 101 28.75 -6.61 4.15
C LYS A 101 29.49 -7.05 2.88
N ARG A 102 29.56 -8.36 2.60
CA ARG A 102 30.24 -8.92 1.41
C ARG A 102 29.30 -9.07 0.20
N LYS A 103 28.02 -8.72 0.33
CA LYS A 103 27.06 -8.74 -0.78
C LYS A 103 27.58 -7.92 -1.95
N ARG A 104 27.64 -8.55 -3.12
CA ARG A 104 28.05 -7.93 -4.37
C ARG A 104 27.09 -8.40 -5.46
N PHE A 105 26.67 -7.48 -6.29
CA PHE A 105 25.94 -7.80 -7.50
C PHE A 105 26.91 -7.96 -8.67
N LEU A 106 26.48 -8.66 -9.70
CA LEU A 106 27.17 -8.73 -10.97
C LEU A 106 26.18 -8.34 -12.05
N TYR A 107 26.69 -7.92 -13.19
CA TYR A 107 25.85 -7.74 -14.36
C TYR A 107 25.16 -9.06 -14.72
N GLU A 108 23.88 -8.98 -15.07
CA GLU A 108 23.10 -10.09 -15.62
C GLU A 108 22.32 -9.56 -16.80
N ASP A 109 22.10 -10.39 -17.81
CA ASP A 109 21.33 -9.98 -18.99
C ASP A 109 19.85 -9.78 -18.65
N PRO A 110 19.20 -8.79 -19.28
CA PRO A 110 17.80 -8.51 -19.02
C PRO A 110 16.92 -9.66 -19.53
N LYS A 111 16.08 -10.22 -18.65
CA LYS A 111 15.05 -11.20 -19.04
C LYS A 111 13.85 -10.50 -19.69
N ASN A 112 14.07 -10.00 -20.91
CA ASN A 112 13.11 -9.18 -21.66
C ASN A 112 11.78 -9.90 -21.92
N ILE A 113 11.84 -11.19 -22.25
CA ILE A 113 10.65 -12.00 -22.51
C ILE A 113 9.72 -11.95 -21.30
N PHE A 114 10.22 -12.33 -20.12
CA PHE A 114 9.41 -12.39 -18.91
C PHE A 114 8.79 -11.04 -18.52
N ARG A 115 9.59 -9.95 -18.49
CA ARG A 115 9.10 -8.64 -18.07
C ARG A 115 8.02 -8.08 -19.01
N TYR A 116 8.19 -8.29 -20.33
CA TYR A 116 7.24 -7.78 -21.33
C TYR A 116 6.02 -8.67 -21.42
N SER A 117 6.15 -10.00 -21.27
CA SER A 117 5.02 -10.90 -21.12
C SER A 117 4.13 -10.47 -19.96
N LEU A 118 4.69 -10.19 -18.77
CA LEU A 118 3.90 -9.71 -17.63
C LEU A 118 3.20 -8.38 -17.90
N LEU A 119 3.87 -7.42 -18.56
CA LEU A 119 3.24 -6.16 -18.95
C LEU A 119 2.08 -6.38 -19.93
N ILE A 120 2.30 -7.16 -20.99
CA ILE A 120 1.28 -7.45 -22.00
C ILE A 120 0.10 -8.17 -21.38
N ILE A 121 0.34 -9.20 -20.55
CA ILE A 121 -0.74 -9.92 -19.86
C ILE A 121 -1.51 -8.95 -18.94
N SER A 122 -0.83 -8.05 -18.22
CA SER A 122 -1.50 -7.04 -17.37
C SER A 122 -2.42 -6.12 -18.18
N VAL A 123 -1.96 -5.67 -19.36
CA VAL A 123 -2.76 -4.83 -20.26
C VAL A 123 -3.93 -5.60 -20.86
N VAL A 124 -3.72 -6.83 -21.31
CA VAL A 124 -4.78 -7.67 -21.90
C VAL A 124 -5.87 -8.00 -20.87
N VAL A 125 -5.48 -8.39 -19.65
CA VAL A 125 -6.43 -8.68 -18.56
C VAL A 125 -7.22 -7.44 -18.17
N PHE A 126 -6.60 -6.26 -18.20
CA PHE A 126 -7.29 -4.99 -17.97
C PHE A 126 -8.28 -4.64 -19.08
N ILE A 127 -7.90 -4.79 -20.35
CA ILE A 127 -8.81 -4.57 -21.50
C ILE A 127 -9.99 -5.55 -21.45
N ALA A 128 -9.77 -6.76 -20.93
CA ALA A 128 -10.82 -7.75 -20.68
C ALA A 128 -11.69 -7.43 -19.44
N GLY A 129 -11.58 -6.24 -18.84
CA GLY A 129 -12.41 -5.79 -17.71
C GLY A 129 -12.02 -6.39 -16.36
N ASN A 130 -10.78 -6.89 -16.20
CA ASN A 130 -10.34 -7.49 -14.95
C ASN A 130 -9.14 -6.75 -14.36
N ILE A 131 -9.20 -6.37 -13.09
CA ILE A 131 -8.09 -5.68 -12.41
C ILE A 131 -7.23 -6.58 -11.52
N LEU A 132 -7.39 -7.91 -11.60
CA LEU A 132 -6.66 -8.89 -10.78
C LEU A 132 -5.15 -8.63 -10.75
N LEU A 133 -4.53 -8.39 -11.92
CA LEU A 133 -3.10 -8.17 -12.01
C LEU A 133 -2.66 -6.82 -11.44
N PHE A 134 -3.49 -5.79 -11.54
CA PHE A 134 -3.24 -4.53 -10.85
C PHE A 134 -3.38 -4.69 -9.34
N ASN A 135 -4.44 -5.35 -8.86
CA ASN A 135 -4.64 -5.69 -7.46
C ASN A 135 -3.44 -6.46 -6.87
N LEU A 136 -2.86 -7.41 -7.62
CA LEU A 136 -1.76 -8.27 -7.17
C LEU A 136 -0.36 -7.66 -7.33
N LEU A 137 -0.07 -7.03 -8.47
CA LEU A 137 1.29 -6.63 -8.86
C LEU A 137 1.55 -5.11 -8.76
N ASP A 138 0.52 -4.28 -8.57
CA ASP A 138 0.71 -2.84 -8.39
C ASP A 138 1.56 -2.57 -7.14
N PRO A 139 2.71 -1.88 -7.29
CA PRO A 139 3.57 -1.59 -6.16
C PRO A 139 2.88 -0.72 -5.09
N TYR A 140 1.98 0.17 -5.46
CA TYR A 140 1.26 1.02 -4.51
C TYR A 140 0.27 0.20 -3.68
N SER A 141 -0.62 -0.54 -4.34
CA SER A 141 -1.63 -1.37 -3.67
C SER A 141 -1.01 -2.46 -2.81
N LEU A 142 0.11 -3.07 -3.26
CA LEU A 142 0.85 -4.05 -2.47
C LEU A 142 1.45 -3.42 -1.20
N PHE A 143 2.03 -2.22 -1.32
CA PHE A 143 2.53 -1.46 -0.17
C PHE A 143 1.39 -1.09 0.80
N GLY A 144 0.23 -0.67 0.29
CA GLY A 144 -0.95 -0.36 1.08
C GLY A 144 -1.43 -1.56 1.90
N LYS A 145 -1.56 -2.74 1.27
CA LYS A 145 -1.90 -3.99 1.96
C LYS A 145 -0.92 -4.37 3.06
N MET A 146 0.38 -4.30 2.78
CA MET A 146 1.42 -4.58 3.78
C MET A 146 1.37 -3.58 4.94
N SER A 147 1.17 -2.29 4.65
CA SER A 147 1.10 -1.25 5.68
C SER A 147 -0.15 -1.41 6.55
N ALA A 148 -1.32 -1.58 5.92
CA ALA A 148 -2.61 -1.74 6.59
C ALA A 148 -2.73 -3.02 7.42
N ASN A 149 -2.19 -4.14 6.92
CA ASN A 149 -2.42 -5.45 7.55
C ASN A 149 -1.22 -5.96 8.38
N LEU A 150 0.00 -5.44 8.20
CA LEU A 150 1.16 -5.83 9.00
C LEU A 150 1.64 -4.70 9.91
N LEU A 151 1.89 -3.52 9.35
CA LEU A 151 2.48 -2.41 10.12
C LEU A 151 1.46 -1.74 11.05
N ARG A 152 0.21 -1.59 10.62
CA ARG A 152 -0.83 -0.95 11.42
C ARG A 152 -1.20 -1.72 12.69
N PRO A 153 -1.40 -3.06 12.67
CA PRO A 153 -1.58 -3.82 13.92
C PRO A 153 -0.41 -3.67 14.89
N VAL A 154 0.83 -3.64 14.39
CA VAL A 154 2.01 -3.37 15.21
C VAL A 154 1.95 -1.97 15.83
N ALA A 155 1.57 -0.95 15.03
CA ALA A 155 1.38 0.41 15.54
C ALA A 155 0.28 0.49 16.60
N MET A 156 -0.83 -0.24 16.43
CA MET A 156 -1.90 -0.34 17.42
C MET A 156 -1.45 -1.00 18.71
N ILE A 157 -0.68 -2.09 18.65
CA ILE A 157 -0.11 -2.76 19.83
C ILE A 157 0.80 -1.78 20.59
N ILE A 158 1.65 -1.03 19.87
CA ILE A 158 2.51 -0.01 20.46
C ILE A 158 1.68 1.10 21.10
N ASN A 159 0.66 1.62 20.40
CA ASN A 159 -0.25 2.65 20.91
C ASN A 159 -0.97 2.19 22.18
N ASN A 160 -1.51 0.98 22.19
CA ASN A 160 -2.25 0.43 23.32
C ASN A 160 -1.33 0.16 24.52
N GLY A 161 -0.11 -0.32 24.27
CA GLY A 161 0.92 -0.45 25.29
C GLY A 161 1.28 0.90 25.90
N ALA A 162 1.52 1.91 25.06
CA ALA A 162 1.79 3.28 25.51
C ALA A 162 0.60 3.88 26.28
N ALA A 163 -0.64 3.69 25.80
CA ALA A 163 -1.85 4.13 26.48
C ALA A 163 -2.00 3.48 27.85
N SER A 164 -1.71 2.18 27.98
CA SER A 164 -1.74 1.48 29.26
C SER A 164 -0.72 2.03 30.26
N VAL A 165 0.50 2.33 29.78
CA VAL A 165 1.55 2.92 30.63
C VAL A 165 1.17 4.33 31.05
N LEU A 166 0.74 5.19 30.12
CA LEU A 166 0.36 6.58 30.42
C LEU A 166 -0.86 6.66 31.35
N THR A 167 -1.84 5.79 31.17
CA THR A 167 -3.01 5.70 32.07
C THR A 167 -2.59 5.31 33.49
N SER A 168 -1.52 4.53 33.64
CA SER A 168 -0.96 4.20 34.97
C SER A 168 -0.30 5.40 35.66
N PHE A 169 0.01 6.47 34.91
CA PHE A 169 0.51 7.75 35.41
C PHE A 169 -0.56 8.85 35.38
N ASP A 170 -1.85 8.50 35.27
CA ASP A 170 -2.98 9.44 35.17
C ASP A 170 -2.92 10.39 33.94
N ILE A 171 -2.24 9.96 32.86
CA ILE A 171 -2.15 10.70 31.59
C ILE A 171 -3.04 10.05 30.52
N TYR A 172 -4.15 10.70 30.18
CA TYR A 172 -5.15 10.18 29.22
C TYR A 172 -4.97 10.69 27.79
N MET A 173 -3.73 10.98 27.38
CA MET A 173 -3.44 11.53 26.05
C MET A 173 -3.67 10.50 24.92
N LEU A 174 -3.52 9.20 25.21
CA LEU A 174 -3.70 8.11 24.25
C LEU A 174 -4.87 7.23 24.69
N TYR A 175 -5.76 6.90 23.75
CA TYR A 175 -6.84 5.94 23.97
C TYR A 175 -6.49 4.57 23.36
N PRO A 176 -6.90 3.47 23.99
CA PRO A 176 -6.73 2.13 23.43
C PRO A 176 -7.63 1.97 22.19
N VAL A 177 -7.08 1.34 21.16
CA VAL A 177 -7.77 1.07 19.90
C VAL A 177 -7.94 -0.45 19.75
N ASP A 178 -9.16 -0.90 19.45
CA ASP A 178 -9.38 -2.33 19.23
C ASP A 178 -8.61 -2.85 18.01
N LEU A 179 -7.94 -3.98 18.20
CA LEU A 179 -7.22 -4.73 17.18
C LEU A 179 -8.19 -5.58 16.36
N PHE A 180 -8.20 -5.36 15.05
CA PHE A 180 -8.94 -6.18 14.10
C PHE A 180 -7.98 -6.91 13.18
N PHE A 181 -8.25 -8.19 12.96
CA PHE A 181 -7.35 -9.06 12.23
C PHE A 181 -8.12 -9.94 11.23
N HIS A 182 -7.79 -9.80 9.95
CA HIS A 182 -8.28 -10.66 8.88
C HIS A 182 -7.17 -11.61 8.45
N PHE A 183 -7.31 -12.88 8.84
CA PHE A 183 -6.27 -13.89 8.68
C PHE A 183 -5.83 -14.09 7.21
N PRO A 184 -6.73 -14.20 6.21
CA PRO A 184 -6.31 -14.44 4.83
C PRO A 184 -5.47 -13.29 4.24
N VAL A 185 -5.90 -12.05 4.46
CA VAL A 185 -5.24 -10.84 3.94
C VAL A 185 -3.91 -10.61 4.66
N PHE A 186 -3.87 -10.89 5.96
CA PHE A 186 -2.64 -10.86 6.74
C PHE A 186 -1.62 -11.86 6.19
N LEU A 187 -2.01 -13.12 6.00
CA LEU A 187 -1.12 -14.16 5.50
C LEU A 187 -0.59 -13.83 4.10
N PHE A 188 -1.47 -13.32 3.22
CA PHE A 188 -1.07 -12.83 1.91
C PHE A 188 -0.07 -11.68 2.00
N SER A 189 -0.35 -10.68 2.84
CA SER A 189 0.54 -9.52 3.03
C SER A 189 1.91 -9.94 3.58
N LEU A 190 1.93 -10.87 4.53
CA LEU A 190 3.15 -11.45 5.10
C LEU A 190 3.94 -12.23 4.04
N ALA A 191 3.27 -13.08 3.26
CA ALA A 191 3.89 -13.84 2.18
C ALA A 191 4.52 -12.91 1.13
N MET A 192 3.83 -11.83 0.76
CA MET A 192 4.36 -10.84 -0.18
C MET A 192 5.53 -10.04 0.38
N LEU A 193 5.50 -9.67 1.67
CA LEU A 193 6.64 -9.02 2.32
C LEU A 193 7.86 -9.96 2.33
N VAL A 194 7.68 -11.22 2.72
CA VAL A 194 8.75 -12.24 2.70
C VAL A 194 9.28 -12.44 1.28
N PHE A 195 8.40 -12.49 0.28
CA PHE A 195 8.78 -12.61 -1.12
C PHE A 195 9.62 -11.42 -1.59
N ILE A 196 9.22 -10.18 -1.27
CA ILE A 196 9.99 -8.98 -1.60
C ILE A 196 11.35 -8.99 -0.89
N VAL A 197 11.38 -9.32 0.41
CA VAL A 197 12.64 -9.43 1.15
C VAL A 197 13.56 -10.47 0.52
N TRP A 198 13.02 -11.64 0.14
CA TRP A 198 13.77 -12.67 -0.58
C TRP A 198 14.33 -12.15 -1.92
N LEU A 199 13.53 -11.48 -2.75
CA LEU A 199 13.98 -10.87 -4.00
C LEU A 199 15.10 -9.85 -3.80
N VAL A 200 14.94 -8.97 -2.80
CA VAL A 200 15.94 -7.94 -2.46
C VAL A 200 17.23 -8.59 -1.99
N THR A 201 17.12 -9.61 -1.14
CA THR A 201 18.29 -10.35 -0.71
C THR A 201 18.96 -11.04 -1.89
N LYS A 202 18.26 -11.56 -2.89
CA LYS A 202 18.93 -12.23 -4.02
C LYS A 202 19.54 -11.24 -5.02
N LYS A 203 18.77 -10.27 -5.50
CA LYS A 203 19.13 -9.43 -6.67
C LYS A 203 18.79 -7.94 -6.50
N GLY A 204 18.64 -7.43 -5.28
CA GLY A 204 18.46 -5.99 -5.04
C GLY A 204 17.08 -5.48 -5.44
N ARG A 205 16.91 -4.94 -6.65
CA ARG A 205 15.64 -4.34 -7.13
C ARG A 205 14.92 -5.21 -8.16
N LEU A 206 14.89 -6.53 -7.93
CA LEU A 206 14.33 -7.48 -8.91
C LEU A 206 12.83 -7.27 -9.15
N TYR A 207 12.07 -6.91 -8.12
CA TYR A 207 10.63 -6.69 -8.25
C TYR A 207 10.33 -5.56 -9.24
N CYS A 208 10.95 -4.39 -9.07
CA CYS A 208 10.75 -3.25 -9.97
C CYS A 208 11.26 -3.47 -11.40
N ASN A 209 12.24 -4.37 -11.57
CA ASN A 209 12.89 -4.60 -12.86
C ASN A 209 12.30 -5.75 -13.68
N MET A 210 11.63 -6.71 -13.03
CA MET A 210 11.14 -7.93 -13.70
C MET A 210 9.67 -8.26 -13.44
N ILE A 211 9.13 -7.93 -12.27
CA ILE A 211 7.79 -8.38 -11.85
C ILE A 211 6.75 -7.27 -12.02
N CYS A 212 7.11 -6.05 -11.62
CA CYS A 212 6.23 -4.89 -11.61
C CYS A 212 5.91 -4.41 -13.04
N PRO A 213 4.64 -4.48 -13.50
CA PRO A 213 4.25 -3.99 -14.83
C PRO A 213 4.54 -2.49 -15.01
N VAL A 214 4.28 -1.69 -13.96
CA VAL A 214 4.56 -0.25 -13.94
C VAL A 214 6.07 0.03 -14.13
N GLY A 215 6.93 -0.75 -13.47
CA GLY A 215 8.38 -0.61 -13.59
C GLY A 215 8.90 -0.96 -14.99
N THR A 216 8.27 -1.93 -15.65
CA THR A 216 8.55 -2.29 -17.05
C THR A 216 8.07 -1.21 -18.01
N PHE A 217 6.85 -0.68 -17.82
CA PHE A 217 6.30 0.42 -18.62
C PHE A 217 7.18 1.67 -18.54
N LEU A 218 7.52 2.13 -17.32
CA LEU A 218 8.44 3.25 -17.13
C LEU A 218 9.85 2.95 -17.66
N GLY A 219 10.24 1.67 -17.73
CA GLY A 219 11.52 1.22 -18.29
C GLY A 219 11.60 1.33 -19.81
N LEU A 220 10.47 1.21 -20.50
CA LEU A 220 10.37 1.47 -21.94
C LEU A 220 10.59 2.96 -22.22
N ILE A 221 9.96 3.82 -21.43
CA ILE A 221 10.07 5.28 -21.55
C ILE A 221 11.48 5.74 -21.17
N SER A 222 12.06 5.21 -20.09
CA SER A 222 13.39 5.64 -19.61
C SER A 222 14.53 5.33 -20.59
N ARG A 223 14.34 4.40 -21.54
CA ARG A 223 15.31 4.18 -22.62
C ARG A 223 15.54 5.43 -23.45
N TYR A 224 14.55 6.33 -23.53
CA TYR A 224 14.62 7.58 -24.28
C TYR A 224 14.91 8.80 -23.40
N SER A 225 15.20 8.61 -22.10
CA SER A 225 15.37 9.76 -21.22
C SER A 225 16.55 10.66 -21.58
N ILE A 226 16.41 11.96 -21.31
CA ILE A 226 17.41 12.98 -21.65
C ILE A 226 18.61 12.84 -20.71
N PHE A 227 18.39 13.01 -19.41
CA PHE A 227 19.42 12.87 -18.39
C PHE A 227 19.55 11.41 -17.98
N LYS A 228 20.76 10.88 -18.14
CA LYS A 228 21.11 9.49 -17.83
C LYS A 228 22.49 9.41 -17.22
N ILE A 229 22.72 8.34 -16.49
CA ILE A 229 24.03 7.97 -15.98
C ILE A 229 24.87 7.44 -17.14
N ARG A 230 26.02 8.05 -17.43
CA ARG A 230 26.93 7.67 -18.51
C ARG A 230 28.32 7.36 -17.95
N ILE A 231 29.04 6.46 -18.60
CA ILE A 231 30.44 6.14 -18.29
C ILE A 231 31.31 6.89 -19.30
N VAL A 232 32.24 7.70 -18.83
CA VAL A 232 33.30 8.31 -19.64
C VAL A 232 34.37 7.23 -19.86
N GLU A 233 34.54 6.79 -21.12
CA GLU A 233 35.46 5.69 -21.47
C GLU A 233 36.89 5.99 -21.00
N ASP A 234 37.35 7.21 -21.24
CA ASP A 234 38.73 7.66 -20.97
C ASP A 234 39.09 7.66 -19.47
N ASP A 235 38.12 7.92 -18.59
CA ASP A 235 38.33 7.99 -17.13
C ASP A 235 38.04 6.64 -16.43
N CYS A 236 37.49 5.66 -17.16
CA CYS A 236 37.00 4.41 -16.58
C CYS A 236 38.12 3.36 -16.49
N THR A 237 38.50 3.01 -15.26
CA THR A 237 39.52 1.97 -15.00
C THR A 237 38.97 0.54 -14.94
N SER A 238 37.70 0.32 -15.34
CA SER A 238 37.05 -1.00 -15.33
C SER A 238 37.15 -1.79 -14.01
N CYS A 239 37.25 -1.08 -12.87
CA CYS A 239 37.43 -1.65 -11.53
C CYS A 239 36.24 -2.47 -10.97
N LYS A 240 35.11 -2.50 -11.69
CA LYS A 240 33.85 -3.19 -11.32
C LYS A 240 33.18 -2.75 -10.03
N VAL A 241 33.59 -1.62 -9.43
CA VAL A 241 33.01 -1.14 -8.18
C VAL A 241 31.57 -0.67 -8.36
N CYS A 242 31.26 -0.03 -9.50
CA CYS A 242 29.91 0.42 -9.85
C CYS A 242 28.96 -0.75 -10.10
N GLU A 243 29.39 -1.76 -10.86
CA GLU A 243 28.65 -3.00 -11.10
C GLU A 243 28.33 -3.73 -9.80
N LYS A 244 29.31 -3.90 -8.91
CA LYS A 244 29.12 -4.56 -7.61
C LYS A 244 28.10 -3.89 -6.69
N LYS A 245 27.89 -2.58 -6.86
CA LYS A 245 26.94 -1.78 -6.09
C LYS A 245 25.62 -1.53 -6.82
N CYS A 246 25.51 -1.91 -8.09
CA CYS A 246 24.32 -1.66 -8.88
C CYS A 246 23.17 -2.57 -8.42
N ARG A 247 22.21 -2.01 -7.68
CA ARG A 247 21.03 -2.74 -7.19
C ARG A 247 20.13 -3.28 -8.30
N ALA A 248 20.24 -2.69 -9.50
CA ALA A 248 19.47 -3.06 -10.68
C ALA A 248 20.21 -4.05 -11.61
N MET A 249 21.47 -4.39 -11.31
CA MET A 249 22.30 -5.31 -12.12
C MET A 249 22.41 -4.90 -13.60
N CYS A 250 22.39 -3.59 -13.88
CA CYS A 250 22.28 -3.03 -15.23
C CYS A 250 23.58 -2.38 -15.76
N ILE A 251 24.71 -2.52 -15.05
CA ILE A 251 25.99 -1.92 -15.44
C ILE A 251 26.95 -3.05 -15.78
N ASP A 252 27.36 -3.15 -17.04
CA ASP A 252 28.48 -4.00 -17.44
C ASP A 252 29.76 -3.15 -17.46
N SER A 253 30.65 -3.41 -16.50
CA SER A 253 31.91 -2.68 -16.41
C SER A 253 32.92 -3.07 -17.50
N LYS A 254 32.80 -4.28 -18.08
CA LYS A 254 33.72 -4.74 -19.12
C LYS A 254 33.43 -4.08 -20.47
N GLY A 255 32.16 -4.09 -20.88
CA GLY A 255 31.69 -3.41 -22.08
C GLY A 255 31.49 -1.91 -21.90
N GLN A 256 31.60 -1.38 -20.67
CA GLN A 256 31.29 0.02 -20.33
C GLN A 256 29.84 0.41 -20.72
N LEU A 257 28.92 -0.56 -20.69
CA LEU A 257 27.53 -0.39 -21.08
C LEU A 257 26.61 -0.29 -19.86
N ILE A 258 25.59 0.56 -19.96
CA ILE A 258 24.52 0.69 -18.97
C ILE A 258 23.18 0.41 -19.66
N ASP A 259 22.46 -0.57 -19.13
CA ASP A 259 21.09 -0.86 -19.56
C ASP A 259 20.10 0.11 -18.90
N TYR A 260 19.75 1.16 -19.64
CA TYR A 260 18.79 2.18 -19.23
C TYR A 260 17.37 1.65 -19.03
N SER A 261 17.03 0.50 -19.65
CA SER A 261 15.74 -0.16 -19.44
C SER A 261 15.64 -0.87 -18.09
N ARG A 262 16.75 -0.99 -17.33
CA ARG A 262 16.77 -1.48 -15.92
C ARG A 262 17.34 -0.50 -14.89
N CYS A 263 18.04 0.55 -15.31
CA CYS A 263 18.47 1.62 -14.40
C CYS A 263 17.27 2.32 -13.74
N VAL A 264 17.33 2.46 -12.41
CA VAL A 264 16.34 3.19 -11.58
C VAL A 264 16.88 4.52 -11.03
N ASP A 265 18.03 4.95 -11.54
CA ASP A 265 18.65 6.24 -11.19
C ASP A 265 18.84 6.45 -9.68
N CYS A 266 19.31 5.40 -8.99
CA CYS A 266 19.56 5.44 -7.54
C CYS A 266 20.87 6.17 -7.14
N PHE A 267 21.71 6.52 -8.13
CA PHE A 267 23.00 7.23 -7.98
C PHE A 267 24.05 6.55 -7.08
N ASP A 268 23.90 5.26 -6.80
CA ASP A 268 24.89 4.49 -6.04
C ASP A 268 26.22 4.33 -6.77
N CYS A 269 26.17 4.13 -8.08
CA CYS A 269 27.35 3.97 -8.92
C CYS A 269 28.22 5.24 -8.93
N ILE A 270 27.59 6.42 -9.07
CA ILE A 270 28.26 7.73 -9.03
C ILE A 270 28.95 7.91 -7.67
N SER A 271 28.24 7.62 -6.57
CA SER A 271 28.79 7.73 -5.22
C SER A 271 29.91 6.73 -4.91
N ALA A 272 30.05 5.68 -5.71
CA ALA A 272 31.00 4.61 -5.49
C ALA A 272 32.26 4.71 -6.35
N CYS A 273 32.15 5.32 -7.53
CA CYS A 273 33.23 5.46 -8.49
C CYS A 273 34.37 6.33 -7.93
N SER A 274 35.56 5.78 -7.78
CA SER A 274 36.75 6.50 -7.32
C SER A 274 37.37 7.37 -8.41
N SER A 275 37.29 6.94 -9.68
CA SER A 275 37.83 7.70 -10.82
C SER A 275 36.89 8.80 -11.33
N LYS A 276 35.69 8.95 -10.73
CA LYS A 276 34.65 9.90 -11.16
C LYS A 276 34.23 9.76 -12.64
N ALA A 277 34.52 8.62 -13.27
CA ALA A 277 34.16 8.31 -14.65
C ALA A 277 32.64 8.19 -14.90
N ILE A 278 31.82 8.15 -13.85
CA ILE A 278 30.37 8.02 -13.98
C ILE A 278 29.72 9.38 -13.75
N VAL A 279 29.10 9.92 -14.81
CA VAL A 279 28.48 11.26 -14.83
C VAL A 279 26.98 11.16 -15.10
N PHE A 280 26.19 12.10 -14.58
CA PHE A 280 24.78 12.25 -14.93
C PHE A 280 24.65 13.44 -15.88
N SER A 281 24.40 13.16 -17.17
CA SER A 281 24.46 14.18 -18.23
C SER A 281 23.46 13.91 -19.35
N ALA A 282 22.92 15.00 -19.91
CA ALA A 282 22.08 14.98 -21.11
C ALA A 282 22.89 14.62 -22.36
N LYS A 283 24.06 15.25 -22.54
CA LYS A 283 24.95 15.02 -23.68
C LYS A 283 25.84 13.79 -23.44
N ASN A 284 26.13 13.04 -24.50
CA ASN A 284 27.21 12.07 -24.46
C ASN A 284 28.51 12.82 -24.15
N PRO A 285 29.25 12.46 -23.10
CA PRO A 285 30.58 13.00 -22.90
C PRO A 285 31.41 12.63 -24.14
N LEU A 286 31.89 13.65 -24.85
CA LEU A 286 32.70 13.45 -26.05
C LEU A 286 33.96 12.67 -25.67
N LYS A 287 34.35 11.73 -26.53
CA LYS A 287 35.66 11.09 -26.49
C LYS A 287 36.71 12.19 -26.60
N LYS A 288 37.69 12.21 -25.68
CA LYS A 288 38.68 13.31 -25.58
C LYS A 288 39.57 13.43 -26.83
N ASP A 289 39.54 12.45 -27.73
CA ASP A 289 40.34 12.37 -28.96
C ASP A 289 39.89 13.25 -30.14
N THR A 290 38.77 13.99 -30.05
CA THR A 290 38.31 14.83 -31.18
C THR A 290 38.62 16.33 -31.02
N LEU A 291 39.23 16.76 -29.92
CA LEU A 291 39.53 18.19 -29.68
C LEU A 291 41.02 18.56 -29.70
N ILE A 292 41.93 17.61 -29.92
CA ILE A 292 43.39 17.88 -29.95
C ILE A 292 43.98 17.88 -31.38
N LYS A 293 43.21 17.48 -32.41
CA LYS A 293 43.72 17.39 -33.80
C LYS A 293 43.78 18.71 -34.59
N THR A 294 43.42 19.85 -34.00
CA THR A 294 43.44 21.16 -34.68
C THR A 294 44.51 22.15 -34.20
N GLU A 295 45.36 21.79 -33.23
CA GLU A 295 46.36 22.74 -32.70
C GLU A 295 47.84 22.30 -32.77
N SER A 296 48.17 21.14 -33.33
CA SER A 296 49.58 20.67 -33.36
C SER A 296 50.14 20.42 -34.77
N VAL A 297 49.59 21.07 -35.80
CA VAL A 297 50.33 21.35 -37.04
C VAL A 297 51.11 22.64 -36.83
N CYS A 298 52.23 22.56 -36.11
CA CYS A 298 53.39 23.47 -36.21
C CYS A 298 54.40 23.09 -35.11
N ASN A 299 55.29 22.15 -35.42
CA ASN A 299 56.74 22.36 -35.40
C ASN A 299 57.49 21.02 -35.45
N LYS A 300 58.09 20.81 -36.62
CA LYS A 300 59.24 19.94 -36.86
C LYS A 300 60.38 20.27 -35.87
N LEU A 301 61.10 19.26 -35.40
CA LEU A 301 62.53 19.01 -35.66
C LEU A 301 63.12 18.05 -34.61
N ASP A 302 63.63 16.92 -35.11
CA ASP A 302 64.85 16.19 -34.75
C ASP A 302 65.21 15.87 -33.28
N MET A 303 65.31 14.57 -32.94
CA MET A 303 66.60 13.86 -32.93
C MET A 303 66.45 12.39 -32.47
N ARG A 304 67.32 11.55 -33.04
CA ARG A 304 67.57 10.14 -32.72
C ARG A 304 68.15 9.96 -31.30
N ILE A 305 68.00 8.76 -30.72
CA ILE A 305 69.09 7.81 -30.37
C ILE A 305 68.59 6.75 -29.36
N GLU A 306 68.69 5.49 -29.82
CA GLU A 306 69.12 4.22 -29.21
C GLU A 306 68.57 3.65 -27.87
N ILE A 307 68.35 2.33 -27.96
CA ILE A 307 68.08 1.30 -26.94
C ILE A 307 69.44 0.78 -26.43
N PRO A 308 69.61 0.40 -25.15
CA PRO A 308 69.70 -1.03 -24.76
C PRO A 308 68.94 -1.31 -23.43
N SER A 309 68.16 -2.37 -23.24
CA SER A 309 68.40 -3.82 -23.28
C SER A 309 68.71 -4.43 -21.90
N GLN A 310 68.15 -5.63 -21.70
CA GLN A 310 68.58 -6.69 -20.77
C GLN A 310 68.22 -6.50 -19.27
N GLU A 311 67.82 -7.49 -18.49
CA GLU A 311 67.66 -8.94 -18.68
C GLU A 311 66.94 -9.54 -17.45
N ASN A 312 66.21 -10.63 -17.68
CA ASN A 312 66.22 -11.89 -16.92
C ASN A 312 66.05 -11.90 -15.38
N LEU A 313 65.00 -12.56 -14.86
CA LEU A 313 64.95 -14.03 -14.64
C LEU A 313 63.76 -14.41 -13.73
N ASN A 314 63.02 -15.44 -14.18
CA ASN A 314 62.16 -16.31 -13.37
C ASN A 314 62.99 -16.93 -12.20
N ASN A 315 62.43 -17.42 -11.09
CA ASN A 315 61.51 -18.55 -11.03
C ASN A 315 61.24 -18.92 -9.55
N LYS A 316 60.05 -19.50 -9.25
CA LYS A 316 59.76 -20.55 -8.23
C LYS A 316 60.18 -20.30 -6.74
N GLN A 317 59.51 -20.77 -5.70
CA GLN A 317 58.54 -21.85 -5.52
C GLN A 317 57.84 -21.64 -4.17
N ARG A 318 56.74 -22.40 -4.01
CA ARG A 318 55.89 -22.58 -2.83
C ARG A 318 56.67 -22.80 -1.54
N ASP A 319 56.10 -22.31 -0.43
CA ASP A 319 56.02 -23.17 0.75
C ASP A 319 54.73 -22.95 1.55
N SER A 320 54.22 -24.07 2.04
CA SER A 320 53.03 -24.26 2.84
C SER A 320 53.37 -24.11 4.32
N SER A 321 52.55 -23.39 5.08
CA SER A 321 52.44 -23.64 6.52
C SER A 321 51.06 -23.26 7.03
N GLU A 322 50.39 -24.29 7.53
CA GLU A 322 49.20 -24.22 8.37
C GLU A 322 49.53 -23.49 9.68
N THR A 323 48.59 -22.70 10.18
CA THR A 323 48.47 -22.49 11.62
C THR A 323 47.03 -22.12 11.97
N ASN A 324 46.43 -23.00 12.77
CA ASN A 324 45.14 -22.85 13.39
C ASN A 324 45.09 -21.66 14.35
N SER A 325 43.98 -20.92 14.35
CA SER A 325 43.56 -20.14 15.53
C SER A 325 42.03 -20.09 15.65
N THR A 326 41.56 -20.91 16.58
CA THR A 326 40.52 -20.67 17.60
C THR A 326 39.38 -19.70 17.26
N ILE A 327 38.19 -20.30 17.10
CA ILE A 327 36.90 -19.63 16.99
C ILE A 327 36.46 -19.13 18.38
N ASP A 328 36.41 -17.81 18.54
CA ASP A 328 35.86 -17.12 19.71
C ASP A 328 34.32 -17.17 19.71
N ASN A 329 33.76 -17.74 20.78
CA ASN A 329 32.37 -18.15 20.95
C ASN A 329 31.47 -17.10 21.60
N SER A 330 31.87 -15.82 21.64
CA SER A 330 31.13 -14.76 22.36
C SER A 330 30.04 -14.01 21.54
N LYS A 331 29.59 -14.56 20.39
CA LYS A 331 28.54 -13.93 19.54
C LYS A 331 27.24 -14.72 19.44
N ARG A 332 27.13 -15.85 20.15
CA ARG A 332 25.96 -16.74 20.11
C ARG A 332 24.97 -16.54 21.26
N ASP A 333 25.37 -15.86 22.33
CA ASP A 333 24.53 -15.67 23.52
C ASP A 333 23.70 -14.38 23.49
N PHE A 334 24.08 -13.40 22.66
CA PHE A 334 23.26 -12.21 22.43
C PHE A 334 21.99 -12.53 21.61
N VAL A 335 22.05 -13.53 20.72
CA VAL A 335 20.92 -13.95 19.88
C VAL A 335 19.89 -14.76 20.69
N LYS A 336 20.34 -15.54 21.69
CA LYS A 336 19.43 -16.27 22.59
C LYS A 336 18.67 -15.33 23.53
N THR A 337 19.30 -14.22 23.93
CA THR A 337 18.68 -13.24 24.84
C THR A 337 17.58 -12.43 24.16
N VAL A 338 17.70 -12.15 22.85
CA VAL A 338 16.66 -11.44 22.06
C VAL A 338 15.47 -12.35 21.72
N ILE A 339 15.68 -13.67 21.59
CA ILE A 339 14.60 -14.64 21.35
C ILE A 339 13.78 -14.91 22.63
N ALA A 340 14.42 -14.85 23.80
CA ALA A 340 13.75 -15.04 25.10
C ALA A 340 12.84 -13.86 25.50
N SER A 341 12.98 -12.68 24.88
CA SER A 341 12.09 -11.53 25.11
C SER A 341 10.74 -11.61 24.37
N PHE A 342 10.55 -12.61 23.50
CA PHE A 342 9.32 -12.82 22.73
C PHE A 342 8.43 -13.95 23.27
N THR A 343 8.79 -14.60 24.37
CA THR A 343 7.97 -15.65 25.01
C THR A 343 7.24 -15.15 26.25
N LEU A 344 6.50 -14.05 26.13
CA LEU A 344 5.46 -13.71 27.11
C LEU A 344 4.13 -13.37 26.40
N PRO A 345 3.32 -14.35 26.00
CA PRO A 345 1.92 -14.10 25.67
C PRO A 345 1.03 -14.88 26.65
N SER A 346 0.69 -14.31 27.81
CA SER A 346 -0.36 -14.90 28.67
C SER A 346 -1.09 -13.94 29.62
N LEU A 347 -0.68 -12.68 29.77
CA LEU A 347 -1.44 -11.70 30.55
C LEU A 347 -1.60 -10.43 29.72
N ILE A 348 -2.75 -9.78 29.81
CA ILE A 348 -3.23 -8.69 28.96
C ILE A 348 -3.96 -9.17 27.69
N LEU A 349 -4.96 -10.03 27.87
CA LEU A 349 -6.17 -9.97 27.06
C LEU A 349 -7.38 -10.34 27.93
N ARG A 350 -7.70 -9.45 28.87
CA ARG A 350 -9.03 -9.37 29.46
C ARG A 350 -9.57 -7.97 29.17
N ALA A 351 -9.94 -7.74 27.92
CA ALA A 351 -10.92 -6.71 27.64
C ALA A 351 -12.21 -7.16 28.34
N ALA A 352 -12.72 -6.32 29.23
CA ALA A 352 -14.00 -6.54 29.88
C ALA A 352 -15.10 -6.44 28.80
N GLU A 353 -15.46 -7.57 28.20
CA GLU A 353 -16.67 -7.65 27.38
C GLU A 353 -17.88 -7.47 28.31
N THR A 354 -18.66 -6.42 28.05
CA THR A 354 -19.98 -6.27 28.66
C THR A 354 -20.84 -7.49 28.28
N PRO A 355 -21.63 -8.06 29.21
CA PRO A 355 -22.46 -9.22 28.91
C PRO A 355 -23.57 -8.81 27.93
N LYS A 356 -23.33 -9.05 26.64
CA LYS A 356 -24.36 -8.93 25.60
C LYS A 356 -25.24 -10.18 25.70
N ILE A 357 -26.52 -9.99 25.99
CA ILE A 357 -27.50 -11.07 26.04
C ILE A 357 -27.69 -11.60 24.62
N TYR A 358 -27.09 -12.75 24.31
CA TYR A 358 -27.22 -13.40 23.01
C TYR A 358 -28.34 -14.42 23.04
N LYS A 359 -29.12 -14.45 21.95
CA LYS A 359 -30.27 -15.36 21.80
C LYS A 359 -30.11 -16.19 20.53
N ASN A 360 -30.34 -17.50 20.63
CA ASN A 360 -30.11 -18.45 19.54
C ASN A 360 -31.16 -18.30 18.42
N SER A 361 -30.72 -18.38 17.17
CA SER A 361 -31.53 -18.36 15.95
C SER A 361 -31.16 -19.51 15.01
N THR A 362 -32.08 -19.87 14.10
CA THR A 362 -31.97 -21.09 13.27
C THR A 362 -31.96 -20.83 11.76
N ILE A 363 -32.58 -19.75 11.27
CA ILE A 363 -32.70 -19.48 9.83
C ILE A 363 -31.54 -18.60 9.36
N VAL A 364 -30.86 -19.02 8.29
CA VAL A 364 -29.75 -18.27 7.68
C VAL A 364 -30.27 -17.04 6.93
N GLU A 365 -29.52 -15.95 6.93
CA GLU A 365 -29.85 -14.77 6.12
C GLU A 365 -29.69 -15.07 4.62
N ASP A 366 -30.71 -14.75 3.83
CA ASP A 366 -30.66 -14.89 2.38
C ASP A 366 -30.10 -13.61 1.74
N LYS A 367 -28.75 -13.54 1.65
CA LYS A 367 -28.01 -12.42 1.05
C LYS A 367 -27.63 -12.76 -0.38
N ASN A 368 -28.31 -12.14 -1.35
CA ASN A 368 -28.02 -12.34 -2.77
C ASN A 368 -26.77 -11.57 -3.21
N TYR A 369 -26.54 -10.39 -2.63
CA TYR A 369 -25.48 -9.49 -3.05
C TYR A 369 -24.67 -8.96 -1.88
N LEU A 370 -23.38 -8.76 -2.13
CA LEU A 370 -22.48 -8.11 -1.18
C LEU A 370 -22.77 -6.61 -1.14
N VAL A 371 -22.76 -6.04 0.07
CA VAL A 371 -22.99 -4.61 0.27
C VAL A 371 -21.67 -3.84 0.07
N THR A 372 -21.61 -3.02 -0.98
CA THR A 372 -20.47 -2.14 -1.28
C THR A 372 -20.59 -0.78 -0.58
N PRO A 373 -19.47 -0.07 -0.34
CA PRO A 373 -19.48 1.25 0.30
C PRO A 373 -20.27 2.31 -0.47
N PRO A 374 -20.91 3.29 0.21
CA PRO A 374 -21.59 4.38 -0.47
C PRO A 374 -20.61 5.16 -1.35
N GLY A 375 -21.03 5.43 -2.60
CA GLY A 375 -20.17 6.03 -3.62
C GLY A 375 -19.58 5.03 -4.61
N ALA A 376 -19.71 3.72 -4.36
CA ALA A 376 -19.24 2.70 -5.30
C ALA A 376 -20.10 2.56 -6.58
N LYS A 377 -21.28 3.20 -6.64
CA LYS A 377 -22.27 3.16 -7.74
C LYS A 377 -22.89 1.79 -8.03
N SER A 378 -22.08 0.75 -8.22
CA SER A 378 -22.52 -0.62 -8.44
C SER A 378 -21.44 -1.59 -8.00
N ILE A 379 -21.79 -2.87 -7.87
CA ILE A 379 -20.81 -3.92 -7.61
C ILE A 379 -19.80 -4.02 -8.77
N GLU A 380 -20.27 -3.88 -10.00
CA GLU A 380 -19.43 -3.91 -11.21
C GLU A 380 -18.42 -2.75 -11.23
N HIS A 381 -18.88 -1.50 -11.02
CA HIS A 381 -17.99 -0.34 -10.92
C HIS A 381 -16.97 -0.52 -9.79
N PHE A 382 -17.39 -1.04 -8.63
CA PHE A 382 -16.45 -1.29 -7.55
C PHE A 382 -15.37 -2.32 -7.93
N ASN A 383 -15.79 -3.41 -8.57
CA ASN A 383 -14.91 -4.49 -9.01
C ASN A 383 -13.88 -4.00 -10.03
N ASP A 384 -14.27 -3.09 -10.93
CA ASP A 384 -13.42 -2.61 -12.03
C ASP A 384 -12.36 -1.59 -11.60
N TYR A 385 -12.55 -0.89 -10.48
CA TYR A 385 -11.65 0.19 -10.05
C TYR A 385 -10.96 -0.08 -8.69
N CYS A 386 -11.45 -1.00 -7.87
CA CYS A 386 -10.91 -1.23 -6.53
C CYS A 386 -9.68 -2.13 -6.54
N THR A 387 -8.49 -1.54 -6.36
CA THR A 387 -7.22 -2.29 -6.31
C THR A 387 -6.94 -2.99 -4.97
N ALA A 388 -7.92 -3.00 -4.05
CA ALA A 388 -7.79 -3.56 -2.70
C ALA A 388 -6.60 -2.98 -1.90
N CYS A 389 -6.30 -1.69 -2.06
CA CYS A 389 -5.23 -1.02 -1.32
C CYS A 389 -5.46 -0.93 0.20
N ASN A 390 -6.70 -1.22 0.66
CA ASN A 390 -7.16 -1.23 2.05
C ASN A 390 -7.12 0.13 2.78
N LEU A 391 -6.95 1.24 2.07
CA LEU A 391 -6.98 2.58 2.69
C LEU A 391 -8.35 2.91 3.30
N CYS A 392 -9.44 2.54 2.61
CA CYS A 392 -10.79 2.74 3.13
C CYS A 392 -11.13 1.86 4.34
N VAL A 393 -10.55 0.66 4.42
CA VAL A 393 -10.66 -0.25 5.56
C VAL A 393 -9.99 0.37 6.78
N THR A 394 -8.77 0.92 6.62
CA THR A 394 -8.03 1.51 7.74
C THR A 394 -8.68 2.79 8.28
N ALA A 395 -9.24 3.62 7.39
CA ALA A 395 -9.85 4.89 7.78
C ALA A 395 -11.30 4.78 8.24
N CYS A 396 -11.94 3.60 8.14
CA CYS A 396 -13.33 3.45 8.55
C CYS A 396 -13.45 3.49 10.09
N PRO A 397 -14.11 4.49 10.70
CA PRO A 397 -14.15 4.63 12.15
C PRO A 397 -14.97 3.52 12.83
N THR A 398 -16.06 3.09 12.19
CA THR A 398 -16.92 2.00 12.68
C THR A 398 -16.38 0.62 12.30
N LYS A 399 -15.33 0.56 11.48
CA LYS A 399 -14.67 -0.68 11.06
C LYS A 399 -15.63 -1.66 10.36
N VAL A 400 -16.71 -1.14 9.77
CA VAL A 400 -17.67 -1.94 9.00
C VAL A 400 -17.08 -2.43 7.69
N LEU A 401 -16.17 -1.68 7.08
CA LEU A 401 -15.47 -2.13 5.88
C LEU A 401 -14.43 -3.17 6.25
N GLN A 402 -14.61 -4.39 5.76
CA GLN A 402 -13.72 -5.52 6.03
C GLN A 402 -13.25 -6.13 4.70
N PRO A 403 -11.95 -6.42 4.54
CA PRO A 403 -11.44 -7.05 3.33
C PRO A 403 -11.98 -8.48 3.21
N THR A 404 -12.37 -8.86 1.99
CA THR A 404 -12.85 -10.22 1.69
C THR A 404 -11.68 -11.13 1.29
N PHE A 405 -11.91 -12.43 1.08
CA PHE A 405 -10.93 -13.29 0.43
C PHE A 405 -11.25 -13.48 -1.05
N ILE A 406 -12.39 -14.11 -1.36
CA ILE A 406 -12.82 -14.46 -2.73
C ILE A 406 -14.31 -14.19 -2.97
N GLU A 407 -14.98 -13.48 -2.06
CA GLU A 407 -16.43 -13.26 -2.13
C GLU A 407 -16.86 -12.44 -3.34
N TYR A 408 -16.03 -11.51 -3.84
CA TYR A 408 -16.26 -10.79 -5.11
C TYR A 408 -15.79 -11.58 -6.35
N GLY A 409 -15.35 -12.84 -6.17
CA GLY A 409 -14.76 -13.69 -7.20
C GLY A 409 -13.23 -13.69 -7.20
N ILE A 410 -12.65 -14.64 -7.95
CA ILE A 410 -11.19 -14.87 -7.99
C ILE A 410 -10.39 -13.71 -8.62
N PHE A 411 -11.07 -12.86 -9.41
CA PHE A 411 -10.47 -11.68 -10.04
C PHE A 411 -10.47 -10.44 -9.12
N ASN A 412 -11.25 -10.46 -8.05
CA ASN A 412 -11.53 -9.32 -7.16
C ASN A 412 -11.14 -9.62 -5.71
N ILE A 413 -10.09 -10.42 -5.52
CA ILE A 413 -9.62 -10.83 -4.21
C ILE A 413 -9.29 -9.62 -3.32
N PHE A 414 -9.57 -9.75 -2.02
CA PHE A 414 -9.27 -8.73 -1.02
C PHE A 414 -10.01 -7.40 -1.17
N GLN A 415 -10.93 -7.24 -2.11
CA GLN A 415 -11.79 -6.06 -2.15
C GLN A 415 -12.69 -6.00 -0.91
N PRO A 416 -12.87 -4.83 -0.28
CA PRO A 416 -13.61 -4.76 0.98
C PRO A 416 -15.12 -4.73 0.78
N LYS A 417 -15.84 -5.41 1.67
CA LYS A 417 -17.30 -5.37 1.79
C LYS A 417 -17.72 -4.68 3.09
N MET A 418 -18.98 -4.25 3.17
CA MET A 418 -19.60 -3.89 4.44
C MET A 418 -19.97 -5.16 5.22
N ASP A 419 -19.37 -5.35 6.40
CA ASP A 419 -19.64 -6.46 7.32
C ASP A 419 -20.35 -5.96 8.57
N TYR A 420 -21.66 -6.23 8.63
CA TYR A 420 -22.52 -5.75 9.71
C TYR A 420 -22.41 -6.54 11.02
N HIS A 421 -21.67 -7.65 11.05
CA HIS A 421 -21.30 -8.30 12.31
C HIS A 421 -20.20 -7.51 13.05
N LYS A 422 -19.36 -6.76 12.32
CA LYS A 422 -18.24 -6.01 12.88
C LYS A 422 -18.58 -4.56 13.21
N GLY A 423 -19.40 -3.92 12.38
CA GLY A 423 -19.83 -2.53 12.60
C GLY A 423 -21.02 -2.17 11.73
N PHE A 424 -21.24 -0.87 11.51
CA PHE A 424 -22.28 -0.38 10.58
C PHE A 424 -21.79 0.88 9.86
N CYS A 425 -22.43 1.26 8.76
CA CYS A 425 -22.10 2.50 8.07
C CYS A 425 -22.67 3.69 8.85
N ASN A 426 -21.80 4.49 9.49
CA ASN A 426 -22.24 5.65 10.26
C ASN A 426 -22.98 6.65 9.36
N PHE A 427 -24.16 7.12 9.79
CA PHE A 427 -25.04 8.01 9.03
C PHE A 427 -24.35 9.33 8.66
N GLU A 428 -23.59 9.92 9.60
CA GLU A 428 -22.90 11.21 9.46
C GLU A 428 -21.44 11.07 9.00
N CYS A 429 -21.10 10.03 8.23
CA CYS A 429 -19.74 9.77 7.78
C CYS A 429 -19.68 9.53 6.27
N LYS A 430 -18.70 10.15 5.60
CA LYS A 430 -18.39 9.94 4.16
C LYS A 430 -16.90 9.68 3.88
N ILE A 431 -16.11 9.37 4.92
CA ILE A 431 -14.64 9.29 4.88
C ILE A 431 -14.10 8.35 3.80
N CYS A 432 -14.76 7.21 3.56
CA CYS A 432 -14.34 6.23 2.56
C CYS A 432 -14.35 6.81 1.13
N SER A 433 -15.24 7.75 0.85
CA SER A 433 -15.31 8.46 -0.43
C SER A 433 -14.28 9.59 -0.55
N ASP A 434 -13.80 10.13 0.57
CA ASP A 434 -12.84 11.24 0.58
C ASP A 434 -11.38 10.76 0.43
N ILE A 435 -11.12 9.48 0.67
CA ILE A 435 -9.76 8.91 0.69
C ILE A 435 -9.50 7.89 -0.43
N CYS A 436 -10.52 7.48 -1.19
CA CYS A 436 -10.34 6.48 -2.23
C CYS A 436 -9.51 7.08 -3.38
N PRO A 437 -8.31 6.53 -3.69
CA PRO A 437 -7.44 7.14 -4.68
C PRO A 437 -7.70 6.65 -6.10
N THR A 438 -8.53 5.62 -6.29
CA THR A 438 -8.84 5.03 -7.60
C THR A 438 -10.27 5.29 -8.05
N ASP A 439 -11.00 6.17 -7.34
CA ASP A 439 -12.42 6.47 -7.55
C ASP A 439 -13.32 5.21 -7.69
N ALA A 440 -12.89 4.10 -7.08
CA ALA A 440 -13.73 2.93 -6.86
C ALA A 440 -14.86 3.26 -5.87
N ILE A 441 -14.60 4.22 -4.98
CA ILE A 441 -15.60 4.89 -4.16
C ILE A 441 -15.55 6.36 -4.56
N ILE A 442 -16.52 6.81 -5.33
CA ILE A 442 -16.54 8.16 -5.89
C ILE A 442 -16.77 9.17 -4.77
N LYS A 443 -16.05 10.28 -4.83
CA LYS A 443 -16.16 11.37 -3.86
C LYS A 443 -17.59 11.86 -3.73
N ILE A 444 -18.13 11.80 -2.51
CA ILE A 444 -19.43 12.36 -2.17
C ILE A 444 -19.21 13.76 -1.59
N ASN A 445 -19.77 14.78 -2.24
CA ASN A 445 -19.47 16.18 -1.91
C ASN A 445 -20.17 16.64 -0.62
N SER A 446 -21.38 16.14 -0.34
CA SER A 446 -22.13 16.52 0.86
C SER A 446 -22.63 15.31 1.65
N LEU A 447 -22.79 15.47 2.97
CA LEU A 447 -23.41 14.46 3.81
C LEU A 447 -24.86 14.19 3.40
N ASP A 448 -25.59 15.21 2.94
CA ASP A 448 -26.98 15.05 2.48
C ASP A 448 -27.09 14.13 1.27
N GLN A 449 -26.12 14.17 0.35
CA GLN A 449 -26.06 13.19 -0.74
C GLN A 449 -25.84 11.79 -0.18
N LYS A 450 -24.85 11.62 0.70
CA LYS A 450 -24.54 10.32 1.31
C LYS A 450 -25.75 9.71 2.03
N LYS A 451 -26.55 10.53 2.70
CA LYS A 451 -27.76 10.10 3.45
C LYS A 451 -28.88 9.57 2.55
N LEU A 452 -28.79 9.75 1.24
CA LEU A 452 -29.78 9.26 0.27
C LEU A 452 -29.24 8.12 -0.61
N VAL A 453 -27.94 7.81 -0.53
CA VAL A 453 -27.39 6.67 -1.28
C VAL A 453 -27.86 5.37 -0.63
N GLN A 454 -28.69 4.62 -1.36
CA GLN A 454 -29.15 3.31 -0.95
C GLN A 454 -28.21 2.23 -1.50
N ILE A 455 -27.38 1.67 -0.62
CA ILE A 455 -26.40 0.61 -0.95
C ILE A 455 -26.97 -0.79 -0.78
N GLY A 456 -28.15 -0.92 -0.17
CA GLY A 456 -28.84 -2.18 0.11
C GLY A 456 -30.17 -1.94 0.83
N ILE A 457 -30.92 -3.01 1.04
CA ILE A 457 -32.25 -3.00 1.68
C ILE A 457 -32.23 -3.94 2.88
N ALA A 458 -32.93 -3.57 3.96
CA ALA A 458 -33.02 -4.40 5.15
C ALA A 458 -34.22 -5.34 5.02
N HIS A 459 -34.01 -6.64 5.27
CA HIS A 459 -35.02 -7.68 5.26
C HIS A 459 -35.19 -8.24 6.67
N PHE A 460 -36.43 -8.57 7.03
CA PHE A 460 -36.80 -9.05 8.35
C PHE A 460 -37.23 -10.52 8.30
N ILE A 461 -36.57 -11.36 9.10
CA ILE A 461 -36.86 -12.77 9.29
C ILE A 461 -37.61 -12.92 10.61
N ARG A 462 -38.90 -13.22 10.52
CA ARG A 462 -39.82 -13.31 11.66
C ARG A 462 -39.40 -14.37 12.67
N GLU A 463 -39.00 -15.53 12.18
CA GLU A 463 -38.69 -16.75 12.94
C GLU A 463 -37.39 -16.61 13.75
N ASN A 464 -36.53 -15.67 13.39
CA ASN A 464 -35.33 -15.36 14.15
C ASN A 464 -35.60 -14.28 15.23
N CYS A 465 -36.71 -13.56 15.16
CA CYS A 465 -36.95 -12.40 16.01
C CYS A 465 -37.30 -12.79 17.45
N VAL A 466 -36.64 -12.15 18.41
CA VAL A 466 -36.84 -12.40 19.85
C VAL A 466 -38.19 -11.90 20.37
N VAL A 467 -38.77 -10.91 19.70
CA VAL A 467 -40.13 -10.44 19.99
C VAL A 467 -41.12 -11.57 19.74
N ILE A 468 -41.01 -12.23 18.58
CA ILE A 468 -41.94 -13.26 18.15
C ILE A 468 -41.65 -14.58 18.87
N THR A 469 -40.39 -15.02 18.88
CA THR A 469 -40.01 -16.34 19.41
C THR A 469 -40.05 -16.43 20.93
N GLN A 470 -39.90 -15.31 21.65
CA GLN A 470 -39.77 -15.28 23.11
C GLN A 470 -40.70 -14.28 23.80
N GLY A 471 -41.54 -13.56 23.06
CA GLY A 471 -42.50 -12.62 23.62
C GLY A 471 -41.88 -11.40 24.31
N THR A 472 -40.66 -10.99 23.95
CA THR A 472 -39.98 -9.84 24.58
C THR A 472 -40.24 -8.53 23.84
N ASP A 473 -40.38 -7.41 24.56
CA ASP A 473 -40.50 -6.08 23.95
C ASP A 473 -39.12 -5.51 23.55
N CYS A 474 -38.69 -5.79 22.31
CA CYS A 474 -37.37 -5.41 21.80
C CYS A 474 -37.51 -4.46 20.60
N GLY A 475 -37.05 -3.22 20.76
CA GLY A 475 -37.08 -2.17 19.73
C GLY A 475 -35.74 -1.84 19.06
N ALA A 476 -34.68 -2.61 19.32
CA ALA A 476 -33.30 -2.25 18.97
C ALA A 476 -33.10 -1.85 17.49
N CYS A 477 -33.74 -2.58 16.56
CA CYS A 477 -33.62 -2.29 15.13
C CYS A 477 -34.26 -0.94 14.72
N ASN A 478 -35.34 -0.51 15.37
CA ASN A 478 -35.99 0.78 15.15
C ASN A 478 -35.20 1.92 15.80
N GLU A 479 -34.77 1.73 17.05
CA GLU A 479 -34.03 2.75 17.81
C GLU A 479 -32.71 3.12 17.12
N HIS A 480 -31.98 2.12 16.62
CA HIS A 480 -30.72 2.33 15.91
C HIS A 480 -30.89 2.74 14.44
N CYS A 481 -32.11 2.75 13.88
CA CYS A 481 -32.34 3.14 12.49
C CYS A 481 -32.32 4.67 12.34
N PRO A 482 -31.30 5.27 11.68
CA PRO A 482 -31.20 6.72 11.56
C PRO A 482 -32.22 7.30 10.57
N THR A 483 -32.64 6.52 9.56
CA THR A 483 -33.62 6.95 8.56
C THR A 483 -35.06 6.67 8.96
N LYS A 484 -35.29 6.02 10.10
CA LYS A 484 -36.62 5.53 10.54
C LYS A 484 -37.32 4.63 9.51
N ALA A 485 -36.53 3.93 8.69
CA ALA A 485 -37.01 2.91 7.77
C ALA A 485 -37.56 1.67 8.50
N VAL A 486 -37.09 1.38 9.71
CA VAL A 486 -37.62 0.27 10.52
C VAL A 486 -38.65 0.84 11.50
N LYS A 487 -39.92 0.51 11.31
CA LYS A 487 -41.03 0.91 12.19
C LYS A 487 -41.52 -0.27 13.01
N MET A 488 -41.98 0.00 14.22
CA MET A 488 -42.56 -1.00 15.10
C MET A 488 -44.09 -0.96 14.92
N ILE A 489 -44.68 -2.02 14.39
CA ILE A 489 -46.12 -2.11 14.16
C ILE A 489 -46.78 -3.02 15.21
N PRO A 490 -47.97 -2.68 15.71
CA PRO A 490 -48.72 -3.56 16.61
C PRO A 490 -49.14 -4.84 15.90
N GLU A 491 -48.79 -5.98 16.50
CA GLU A 491 -49.25 -7.31 16.11
C GLU A 491 -49.56 -8.07 17.43
N ASP A 492 -50.84 -8.38 17.64
CA ASP A 492 -51.38 -8.89 18.92
C ASP A 492 -51.09 -7.98 20.14
N LYS A 493 -50.25 -8.45 21.08
CA LYS A 493 -49.82 -7.72 22.29
C LYS A 493 -48.41 -7.16 22.19
N LEU A 494 -47.74 -7.34 21.05
CA LEU A 494 -46.34 -7.02 20.86
C LEU A 494 -46.15 -6.07 19.68
N LEU A 495 -45.02 -5.38 19.66
CA LEU A 495 -44.62 -4.53 18.56
C LEU A 495 -43.59 -5.26 17.71
N VAL A 496 -43.93 -5.53 16.45
CA VAL A 496 -43.07 -6.27 15.51
C VAL A 496 -42.45 -5.29 14.51
N PRO A 497 -41.16 -5.43 14.17
CA PRO A 497 -40.53 -4.54 13.20
C PRO A 497 -41.03 -4.80 11.77
N LYS A 498 -41.25 -3.72 11.03
CA LYS A 498 -41.54 -3.67 9.61
C LYS A 498 -40.59 -2.69 8.93
N VAL A 499 -39.99 -3.11 7.81
CA VAL A 499 -39.06 -2.27 7.04
C VAL A 499 -39.80 -1.56 5.91
N GLU A 500 -39.60 -0.25 5.80
CA GLU A 500 -39.96 0.57 4.65
C GLU A 500 -38.76 0.74 3.73
N GLU A 501 -38.74 -0.03 2.64
CA GLU A 501 -37.60 -0.15 1.73
C GLU A 501 -37.20 1.20 1.10
N ASP A 502 -38.19 2.03 0.76
CA ASP A 502 -38.00 3.36 0.18
C ASP A 502 -37.17 4.31 1.05
N LEU A 503 -37.22 4.15 2.39
CA LEU A 503 -36.46 4.96 3.35
C LEU A 503 -35.16 4.30 3.77
N CYS A 504 -34.99 3.01 3.50
CA CYS A 504 -33.80 2.27 3.86
C CYS A 504 -32.64 2.72 2.98
N ILE A 505 -31.47 2.96 3.59
CA ILE A 505 -30.24 3.25 2.86
C ILE A 505 -29.26 2.07 2.89
N GLY A 506 -29.61 0.99 3.58
CA GLY A 506 -28.75 -0.19 3.72
C GLY A 506 -27.55 0.02 4.62
N CYS A 507 -27.60 0.91 5.62
CA CYS A 507 -26.45 1.21 6.48
C CYS A 507 -26.07 0.10 7.49
N GLY A 508 -26.95 -0.88 7.70
CA GLY A 508 -26.73 -2.03 8.57
C GLY A 508 -26.74 -1.76 10.08
N ALA A 509 -27.12 -0.55 10.54
CA ALA A 509 -27.22 -0.24 11.97
C ALA A 509 -28.23 -1.16 12.70
N CYS A 510 -29.35 -1.48 12.05
CA CYS A 510 -30.34 -2.41 12.58
C CYS A 510 -29.84 -3.85 12.67
N GLU A 511 -29.11 -4.34 11.66
CA GLU A 511 -28.50 -5.67 11.63
C GLU A 511 -27.43 -5.82 12.72
N HIS A 512 -26.57 -4.80 12.87
CA HIS A 512 -25.52 -4.78 13.88
C HIS A 512 -26.08 -4.80 15.31
N ALA A 513 -27.14 -4.02 15.56
CA ALA A 513 -27.78 -3.92 16.86
C ALA A 513 -28.60 -5.17 17.23
N CYS A 514 -28.99 -5.99 16.25
CA CYS A 514 -29.84 -7.16 16.49
C CYS A 514 -29.14 -8.16 17.44
N PRO A 515 -29.78 -8.56 18.57
CA PRO A 515 -29.14 -9.41 19.59
C PRO A 515 -29.07 -10.90 19.22
N THR A 516 -29.72 -11.32 18.13
CA THR A 516 -29.78 -12.73 17.74
C THR A 516 -28.46 -13.19 17.15
N LYS A 517 -28.13 -14.46 17.40
CA LYS A 517 -26.93 -15.16 16.93
C LYS A 517 -27.25 -16.65 16.71
N PRO A 518 -26.56 -17.36 15.81
CA PRO A 518 -25.55 -16.84 14.88
C PRO A 518 -26.16 -15.95 13.78
N TYR A 519 -27.44 -16.17 13.45
CA TYR A 519 -28.15 -15.47 12.38
C TYR A 519 -28.99 -14.30 12.92
N LYS A 520 -29.04 -13.22 12.15
CA LYS A 520 -29.77 -12.00 12.47
C LYS A 520 -31.25 -12.14 12.13
N ALA A 521 -32.11 -11.54 12.96
CA ALA A 521 -33.53 -11.40 12.65
C ALA A 521 -33.80 -10.29 11.62
N ILE A 522 -32.89 -9.33 11.49
CA ILE A 522 -32.93 -8.30 10.46
C ILE A 522 -31.55 -8.20 9.83
N TYR A 523 -31.46 -8.22 8.52
CA TYR A 523 -30.21 -8.20 7.78
C TYR A 523 -30.33 -7.32 6.54
N VAL A 524 -29.21 -6.82 6.03
CA VAL A 524 -29.16 -6.02 4.82
C VAL A 524 -28.68 -6.88 3.66
N ASP A 525 -29.46 -6.92 2.58
CA ASP A 525 -29.04 -7.42 1.28
C ASP A 525 -28.53 -6.25 0.42
N GLY A 526 -27.45 -6.48 -0.33
CA GLY A 526 -26.82 -5.44 -1.15
C GLY A 526 -27.63 -5.12 -2.40
N ASN A 527 -27.56 -3.87 -2.86
CA ASN A 527 -28.05 -3.54 -4.18
C ASN A 527 -26.94 -3.77 -5.21
N PRO A 528 -27.20 -4.48 -6.33
CA PRO A 528 -26.20 -4.62 -7.39
C PRO A 528 -25.83 -3.27 -8.02
N ILE A 529 -26.80 -2.35 -8.09
CA ILE A 529 -26.65 -0.95 -8.48
C ILE A 529 -27.21 -0.08 -7.36
N HIS A 530 -26.44 0.88 -6.87
CA HIS A 530 -26.87 1.81 -5.82
C HIS A 530 -28.05 2.64 -6.30
N LEU A 531 -29.05 2.77 -5.43
CA LEU A 531 -30.27 3.53 -5.69
C LEU A 531 -30.30 4.80 -4.85
N THR A 532 -31.34 5.60 -5.02
CA THR A 532 -31.59 6.80 -4.20
C THR A 532 -32.80 6.55 -3.31
N ALA A 533 -32.61 6.60 -2.00
CA ALA A 533 -33.67 6.50 -1.01
C ALA A 533 -34.49 7.80 -0.93
N LYS A 534 -35.75 7.70 -0.49
CA LYS A 534 -36.60 8.85 -0.16
C LYS A 534 -36.12 9.51 1.13
N LYS A 535 -36.27 10.83 1.21
CA LYS A 535 -36.01 11.57 2.46
C LYS A 535 -37.02 11.16 3.53
N PRO A 536 -36.58 10.90 4.77
CA PRO A 536 -37.51 10.67 5.87
C PRO A 536 -38.37 11.93 6.08
N ILE A 537 -39.68 11.73 6.24
CA ILE A 537 -40.62 12.81 6.55
C ILE A 537 -40.38 13.19 8.01
N VAL A 538 -39.75 14.33 8.23
CA VAL A 538 -39.62 14.90 9.58
C VAL A 538 -40.96 15.52 9.93
N GLU A 539 -41.82 14.76 10.60
CA GLU A 539 -42.94 15.38 11.30
C GLU A 539 -42.35 16.32 12.35
N LYS A 540 -42.65 17.63 12.25
CA LYS A 540 -42.27 18.59 13.27
C LYS A 540 -42.77 18.05 14.60
N GLN A 541 -41.86 17.78 15.53
CA GLN A 541 -42.23 17.44 16.90
C GLN A 541 -43.23 18.51 17.37
N LYS A 542 -44.44 18.09 17.74
CA LYS A 542 -45.37 18.98 18.43
C LYS A 542 -44.60 19.52 19.63
N VAL A 543 -44.45 20.83 19.72
CA VAL A 543 -43.96 21.48 20.91
C VAL A 543 -44.91 21.05 22.02
N ILE A 544 -44.44 20.16 22.90
CA ILE A 544 -45.16 19.83 24.12
C ILE A 544 -45.07 21.11 24.94
N ASP A 545 -46.22 21.75 25.15
CA ASP A 545 -46.33 22.89 26.03
C ASP A 545 -45.92 22.42 27.43
N THR A 546 -44.79 22.91 27.93
CA THR A 546 -44.18 22.49 29.20
C THR A 546 -44.79 23.23 30.40
N THR A 547 -46.03 23.70 30.26
CA THR A 547 -46.77 24.44 31.29
C THR A 547 -47.42 23.55 32.35
N GLU A 548 -47.37 22.22 32.21
CA GLU A 548 -47.70 21.29 33.30
C GLU A 548 -46.40 20.82 33.96
N ASP A 549 -46.23 21.22 35.23
CA ASP A 549 -45.15 20.78 36.11
C ASP A 549 -45.01 19.26 36.05
N PHE A 550 -43.79 18.79 35.74
CA PHE A 550 -43.42 17.39 35.91
C PHE A 550 -43.64 17.02 37.39
N PRO A 551 -44.47 16.00 37.71
CA PRO A 551 -44.71 15.61 39.08
C PRO A 551 -43.50 14.82 39.60
N PHE A 552 -42.55 15.53 40.22
CA PHE A 552 -41.48 14.95 41.03
C PHE A 552 -41.64 15.37 42.49
#